data_AF-A0A2G8SQI9-F1
#
_entry.id   AF-A0A2G8SQI9-F1
#
_cell.length_a   1.000
_cell.length_b   1.000
_cell.length_c   1.000
_cell.angle_alpha   90.00
_cell.angle_beta   90.00
_cell.angle_gamma   90.00
#
_symmetry.space_group_name_H-M   'P 1'
#
loop_
_entity.id
_entity.type
_entity.pdbx_description
1 polymer ?
#
loop_
_entity_poly.entity_id
_entity_poly.type
_entity_poly.pdbx_seq_one_letter_code
_entity_poly.pdbx_strand_id
1 'polypeptide(L)'
;MDENAPPSYNDDMARAELKRKFTALVKDQQDIQDLFKTIARELQATPEIGDRHPLLNEWEGLRERHRQTYNKSRHNASWCSRYLENFAKTMIPMSISRELPEKKEMIRLFLEAIGAHLEAAKENMDGFSQLARDVEAFPPKVARVIGIANTTSWGEGLVGMVCAGIEKLWNSIWQMLTGLLTNLAYVLDAALARLGRISFSFCGGSIDFWVNPYGSLREELKPHRLIHSEPMDNNYDMLQDKLTGFESAWQLVHLKCSQLLADVELAQNFAAGELPVPQAVDTHLEAAAVTALDESLIECLRAYSKGQLPNIP
;
A
#
# COMPACT_ATOMS: atom_id res chain seq x y z
N MET A 1 10.28 -14.69 37.55
CA MET A 1 9.67 -15.66 36.63
C MET A 1 8.22 -15.25 36.52
N ASP A 2 7.88 -14.49 35.49
CA ASP A 2 6.49 -14.24 35.07
C ASP A 2 6.41 -14.60 33.59
N GLU A 3 6.39 -15.91 33.34
CA GLU A 3 5.83 -16.49 32.13
C GLU A 3 4.30 -16.48 32.32
N ASN A 4 3.60 -15.48 31.78
CA ASN A 4 2.17 -15.52 31.41
C ASN A 4 1.65 -14.13 31.00
N ALA A 5 2.37 -13.44 30.10
CA ALA A 5 1.71 -12.41 29.30
C ALA A 5 0.95 -13.13 28.17
N PRO A 6 -0.37 -13.00 28.05
CA PRO A 6 -1.10 -13.61 26.94
C PRO A 6 -0.61 -13.00 25.62
N PRO A 7 -0.48 -13.78 24.54
CA PRO A 7 -0.06 -13.25 23.24
C PRO A 7 -1.03 -12.15 22.81
N SER A 8 -0.47 -11.02 22.37
CA SER A 8 -1.21 -9.92 21.75
C SER A 8 -1.85 -10.45 20.46
N TYR A 9 -3.09 -10.92 20.55
CA TYR A 9 -3.87 -11.52 19.45
C TYR A 9 -3.94 -10.61 18.20
N ASN A 10 -3.73 -9.31 18.39
CA ASN A 10 -3.77 -8.30 17.33
C ASN A 10 -2.47 -8.26 16.49
N ASP A 11 -1.31 -8.53 17.11
CA ASP A 11 -0.01 -8.47 16.41
C ASP A 11 0.18 -9.68 15.49
N ASP A 12 -0.30 -10.86 15.89
CA ASP A 12 -0.23 -12.07 15.07
C ASP A 12 -1.10 -11.96 13.81
N MET A 13 -2.28 -11.35 13.92
CA MET A 13 -3.14 -11.05 12.77
C MET A 13 -2.50 -10.06 11.81
N ALA A 14 -1.91 -8.98 12.32
CA ALA A 14 -1.23 -7.98 11.49
C ALA A 14 -0.01 -8.57 10.75
N ARG A 15 0.76 -9.44 11.42
CA ARG A 15 1.88 -10.18 10.82
C ARG A 15 1.40 -11.15 9.74
N ALA A 16 0.33 -11.90 10.00
CA ALA A 16 -0.26 -12.81 9.03
C ALA A 16 -0.77 -12.06 7.77
N GLU A 17 -1.43 -10.92 7.97
CA GLU A 17 -1.90 -10.08 6.86
C GLU A 17 -0.73 -9.52 6.03
N LEU A 18 0.34 -9.06 6.67
CA LEU A 18 1.56 -8.60 5.99
C LEU A 18 2.17 -9.72 5.13
N LYS A 19 2.37 -10.91 5.71
CA LYS A 19 2.90 -12.08 4.99
C LYS A 19 1.99 -12.49 3.82
N ARG A 20 0.67 -12.44 4.02
CA ARG A 20 -0.33 -12.72 2.99
C ARG A 20 -0.23 -11.73 1.82
N LYS A 21 -0.17 -10.42 2.11
CA LYS A 21 -0.03 -9.38 1.08
C LYS A 21 1.25 -9.56 0.27
N PHE A 22 2.40 -9.74 0.93
CA PHE A 22 3.68 -9.90 0.22
C PHE A 22 3.79 -11.22 -0.55
N THR A 23 3.15 -12.29 -0.06
CA THR A 23 2.99 -13.54 -0.81
C THR A 23 2.16 -13.32 -2.08
N ALA A 24 1.08 -12.54 -1.99
CA ALA A 24 0.27 -12.18 -3.15
C ALA A 24 1.10 -11.39 -4.18
N LEU A 25 1.87 -10.37 -3.77
CA LEU A 25 2.70 -9.59 -4.70
C LEU A 25 3.63 -10.43 -5.58
N VAL A 26 4.28 -11.45 -4.97
CA VAL A 26 5.23 -12.31 -5.70
C VAL A 26 4.51 -13.15 -6.75
N LYS A 27 3.29 -13.62 -6.43
CA LYS A 27 2.45 -14.40 -7.37
C LYS A 27 1.84 -13.49 -8.44
N ASP A 28 1.27 -12.36 -8.01
CA ASP A 28 0.56 -11.40 -8.84
C ASP A 28 1.47 -10.79 -9.91
N GLN A 29 2.78 -10.71 -9.68
CA GLN A 29 3.70 -10.22 -10.70
C GLN A 29 3.60 -11.01 -12.02
N GLN A 30 3.55 -12.35 -11.95
CA GLN A 30 3.47 -13.17 -13.15
C GLN A 30 2.10 -13.02 -13.81
N ASP A 31 1.04 -13.05 -13.00
CA ASP A 31 -0.33 -12.89 -13.47
C ASP A 31 -0.55 -11.53 -14.15
N ILE A 32 0.00 -10.44 -13.60
CA ILE A 32 -0.05 -9.10 -14.19
C ILE A 32 0.60 -9.10 -15.58
N GLN A 33 1.80 -9.71 -15.70
CA GLN A 33 2.49 -9.79 -17.00
C GLN A 33 1.68 -10.56 -18.04
N ASP A 34 0.98 -11.62 -17.62
CA ASP A 34 0.17 -12.43 -18.50
C ASP A 34 -1.17 -11.76 -18.84
N LEU A 35 -1.77 -11.00 -17.92
CA LEU A 35 -2.93 -10.13 -18.17
C LEU A 35 -2.58 -9.04 -19.20
N PHE A 36 -1.44 -8.35 -19.04
CA PHE A 36 -0.98 -7.36 -20.01
C PHE A 36 -0.83 -7.96 -21.42
N LYS A 37 -0.25 -9.16 -21.54
CA LYS A 37 -0.12 -9.85 -22.84
C LYS A 37 -1.47 -10.29 -23.39
N THR A 38 -2.35 -10.78 -22.54
CA THR A 38 -3.67 -11.29 -22.95
C THR A 38 -4.51 -10.16 -23.52
N ILE A 39 -4.62 -9.04 -22.78
CA ILE A 39 -5.31 -7.84 -23.25
C ILE A 39 -4.69 -7.30 -24.54
N ALA A 40 -3.35 -7.31 -24.67
CA ALA A 40 -2.70 -6.90 -25.91
C ALA A 40 -3.11 -7.76 -27.12
N ARG A 41 -3.19 -9.09 -26.96
CA ARG A 41 -3.66 -9.99 -28.03
C ARG A 41 -5.14 -9.76 -28.36
N GLU A 42 -5.97 -9.52 -27.37
CA GLU A 42 -7.39 -9.23 -27.56
C GLU A 42 -7.59 -7.90 -28.32
N LEU A 43 -6.81 -6.86 -27.99
CA LEU A 43 -6.79 -5.59 -28.71
C LEU A 43 -6.33 -5.78 -30.17
N GLN A 44 -5.30 -6.61 -30.41
CA GLN A 44 -4.84 -6.93 -31.78
C GLN A 44 -5.88 -7.70 -32.58
N ALA A 45 -6.59 -8.63 -31.95
CA ALA A 45 -7.63 -9.44 -32.58
C ALA A 45 -8.90 -8.64 -32.87
N THR A 46 -9.10 -7.49 -32.21
CA THR A 46 -10.23 -6.59 -32.45
C THR A 46 -10.10 -5.94 -33.83
N PRO A 47 -11.03 -6.20 -34.78
CA PRO A 47 -10.92 -5.72 -36.16
C PRO A 47 -10.76 -4.20 -36.31
N GLU A 48 -11.41 -3.44 -35.44
CA GLU A 48 -11.43 -1.96 -35.46
C GLU A 48 -10.11 -1.35 -34.94
N ILE A 49 -9.28 -2.15 -34.26
CA ILE A 49 -8.01 -1.74 -33.67
C ILE A 49 -6.88 -2.29 -34.56
N GLY A 50 -6.69 -3.61 -34.55
CA GLY A 50 -5.61 -4.28 -35.26
C GLY A 50 -4.20 -3.88 -34.78
N ASP A 51 -3.17 -4.45 -35.41
CA ASP A 51 -1.78 -4.43 -34.91
C ASP A 51 -1.08 -3.06 -34.88
N ARG A 52 -1.62 -2.06 -35.59
CA ARG A 52 -0.97 -0.74 -35.74
C ARG A 52 -1.71 0.39 -35.01
N HIS A 53 -2.74 0.07 -34.23
CA HIS A 53 -3.54 1.10 -33.57
C HIS A 53 -2.74 1.80 -32.45
N PRO A 54 -2.88 3.13 -32.28
CA PRO A 54 -2.24 3.86 -31.19
C PRO A 54 -2.55 3.32 -29.78
N LEU A 55 -3.73 2.71 -29.59
CA LEU A 55 -4.10 2.09 -28.31
C LEU A 55 -3.17 0.94 -27.91
N LEU A 56 -2.60 0.19 -28.88
CA LEU A 56 -1.62 -0.86 -28.56
C LEU A 56 -0.32 -0.26 -28.03
N ASN A 57 0.11 0.88 -28.58
CA ASN A 57 1.30 1.60 -28.09
C ASN A 57 1.06 2.18 -26.69
N GLU A 58 -0.13 2.73 -26.45
CA GLU A 58 -0.52 3.21 -25.13
C GLU A 58 -0.54 2.07 -24.10
N TRP A 59 -1.11 0.92 -24.47
CA TRP A 59 -1.16 -0.28 -23.63
C TRP A 59 0.23 -0.84 -23.32
N GLU A 60 1.11 -0.96 -24.31
CA GLU A 60 2.49 -1.37 -24.09
C GLU A 60 3.25 -0.35 -23.21
N GLY A 61 2.91 0.94 -23.32
CA GLY A 61 3.38 1.98 -22.40
C GLY A 61 2.96 1.73 -20.95
N LEU A 62 1.74 1.26 -20.69
CA LEU A 62 1.29 0.86 -19.34
C LEU A 62 2.10 -0.34 -18.83
N ARG A 63 2.29 -1.35 -19.67
CA ARG A 63 3.06 -2.55 -19.35
C ARG A 63 4.53 -2.24 -19.03
N GLU A 64 5.16 -1.36 -19.80
CA GLU A 64 6.54 -0.97 -19.56
C GLU A 64 6.67 -0.14 -18.28
N ARG A 65 5.73 0.79 -18.01
CA ARG A 65 5.67 1.49 -16.72
C ARG A 65 5.51 0.53 -15.56
N HIS A 66 4.64 -0.47 -15.67
CA HIS A 66 4.53 -1.54 -14.66
C HIS A 66 5.88 -2.20 -14.40
N ARG A 67 6.60 -2.62 -15.45
CA ARG A 67 7.91 -3.27 -15.32
C ARG A 67 8.92 -2.37 -14.60
N GLN A 68 8.95 -1.09 -14.92
CA GLN A 68 9.83 -0.11 -14.28
C GLN A 68 9.47 0.10 -12.81
N THR A 69 8.20 0.35 -12.49
CA THR A 69 7.71 0.52 -11.11
C THR A 69 7.97 -0.73 -10.28
N TYR A 70 7.71 -1.92 -10.84
CA TYR A 70 7.98 -3.18 -10.17
C TYR A 70 9.47 -3.36 -9.83
N ASN A 71 10.37 -3.12 -10.80
CA ASN A 71 11.81 -3.24 -10.57
C ASN A 71 12.31 -2.23 -9.53
N LYS A 72 11.86 -0.99 -9.60
CA LYS A 72 12.16 0.05 -8.59
C LYS A 72 11.67 -0.39 -7.21
N SER A 73 10.46 -0.90 -7.13
CA SER A 73 9.89 -1.36 -5.86
C SER A 73 10.69 -2.51 -5.24
N ARG A 74 11.17 -3.48 -6.03
CA ARG A 74 12.04 -4.56 -5.53
C ARG A 74 13.37 -4.04 -5.02
N HIS A 75 13.95 -3.07 -5.71
CA HIS A 75 15.19 -2.43 -5.27
C HIS A 75 14.99 -1.72 -3.92
N ASN A 76 13.93 -0.93 -3.82
CA ASN A 76 13.54 -0.23 -2.59
C ASN A 76 13.29 -1.22 -1.45
N ALA A 77 12.65 -2.37 -1.72
CA ALA A 77 12.42 -3.40 -0.70
C ALA A 77 13.73 -3.97 -0.16
N SER A 78 14.71 -4.24 -1.04
CA SER A 78 16.05 -4.68 -0.60
C SER A 78 16.76 -3.62 0.25
N TRP A 79 16.58 -2.35 -0.06
CA TRP A 79 17.21 -1.26 0.67
C TRP A 79 16.55 -1.06 2.03
N CYS A 80 15.22 -1.01 2.08
CA CYS A 80 14.45 -0.91 3.31
C CYS A 80 14.75 -2.09 4.25
N SER A 81 14.79 -3.34 3.74
CA SER A 81 15.08 -4.49 4.60
C SER A 81 16.48 -4.40 5.22
N ARG A 82 17.50 -4.03 4.44
CA ARG A 82 18.88 -3.86 4.95
C ARG A 82 18.98 -2.73 5.97
N TYR A 83 18.27 -1.63 5.72
CA TYR A 83 18.23 -0.50 6.63
C TYR A 83 17.62 -0.87 7.98
N LEU A 84 16.43 -1.49 7.96
CA LEU A 84 15.75 -1.96 9.17
C LEU A 84 16.59 -2.98 9.93
N GLU A 85 17.26 -3.90 9.25
CA GLU A 85 18.20 -4.84 9.88
C GLU A 85 19.40 -4.16 10.54
N ASN A 86 20.00 -3.17 9.86
CA ASN A 86 21.14 -2.43 10.40
C ASN A 86 20.72 -1.57 11.59
N PHE A 87 19.52 -0.99 11.53
CA PHE A 87 18.95 -0.28 12.66
C PHE A 87 18.74 -1.23 13.85
N ALA A 88 18.12 -2.39 13.59
CA ALA A 88 17.87 -3.42 14.59
C ALA A 88 19.15 -3.91 15.28
N LYS A 89 20.18 -4.24 14.49
CA LYS A 89 21.40 -4.90 14.98
C LYS A 89 22.44 -3.94 15.55
N THR A 90 22.45 -2.69 15.08
CA THR A 90 23.54 -1.75 15.40
C THR A 90 23.00 -0.54 16.16
N MET A 91 21.94 0.08 15.66
CA MET A 91 21.48 1.37 16.20
C MET A 91 20.76 1.22 17.53
N ILE A 92 19.85 0.25 17.67
CA ILE A 92 19.11 0.01 18.93
C ILE A 92 20.05 -0.33 20.09
N PRO A 93 20.98 -1.30 19.98
CA PRO A 93 21.86 -1.61 21.12
C PRO A 93 22.74 -0.42 21.52
N MET A 94 23.24 0.33 20.54
CA MET A 94 24.06 1.51 20.80
C MET A 94 23.26 2.67 21.40
N SER A 95 21.99 2.83 21.06
CA SER A 95 21.16 3.91 21.59
C SER A 95 20.77 3.66 23.05
N ILE A 96 20.75 2.41 23.50
CA ILE A 96 20.46 2.05 24.90
C ILE A 96 21.70 2.26 25.79
N SER A 97 22.88 1.89 25.32
CA SER A 97 24.09 1.80 26.15
C SER A 97 24.93 3.09 26.27
N ARG A 98 24.55 4.17 25.58
CA ARG A 98 25.39 5.37 25.43
C ARG A 98 24.89 6.59 26.22
N GLU A 99 25.76 7.57 26.42
CA GLU A 99 25.37 8.85 27.02
C GLU A 99 24.56 9.72 26.03
N LEU A 100 23.78 10.65 26.57
CA LEU A 100 22.86 11.49 25.81
C LEU A 100 23.47 12.21 24.59
N PRO A 101 24.71 12.76 24.64
CA PRO A 101 25.33 13.38 23.46
C PRO A 101 25.52 12.41 22.28
N GLU A 102 25.92 11.18 22.58
CA GLU A 102 26.09 10.16 21.54
C GLU A 102 24.74 9.66 21.04
N LYS A 103 23.73 9.51 21.92
CA LYS A 103 22.35 9.19 21.50
C LYS A 103 21.81 10.22 20.52
N LYS A 104 22.05 11.51 20.76
CA LYS A 104 21.65 12.61 19.85
C LYS A 104 22.23 12.44 18.45
N GLU A 105 23.51 12.10 18.37
CA GLU A 105 24.16 11.90 17.08
C GLU A 105 23.61 10.67 16.35
N MET A 106 23.35 9.57 17.07
CA MET A 106 22.71 8.38 16.48
C MET A 106 21.30 8.68 15.97
N ILE A 107 20.50 9.43 16.75
CA ILE A 107 19.16 9.88 16.37
C ILE A 107 19.23 10.73 15.09
N ARG A 108 20.16 11.68 15.02
CA ARG A 108 20.36 12.55 13.83
C ARG A 108 20.67 11.72 12.58
N LEU A 109 21.64 10.82 12.66
CA LEU A 109 22.02 9.95 11.54
C LEU A 109 20.86 9.05 11.07
N PHE A 110 20.02 8.62 12.00
CA PHE A 110 18.84 7.83 11.67
C PHE A 110 17.81 8.63 10.89
N LEU A 111 17.46 9.82 11.39
CA LEU A 111 16.48 10.71 10.77
C LEU A 111 16.88 11.10 9.35
N GLU A 112 18.18 11.31 9.11
CA GLU A 112 18.71 11.59 7.77
C GLU A 112 18.48 10.45 6.78
N ALA A 113 18.51 9.19 7.26
CA ALA A 113 18.40 8.02 6.40
C ALA A 113 16.97 7.52 6.23
N ILE A 114 16.11 7.58 7.27
CA ILE A 114 14.74 7.03 7.19
C ILE A 114 13.85 7.82 6.23
N GLY A 115 14.08 9.13 6.09
CA GLY A 115 13.31 9.97 5.17
C GLY A 115 13.37 9.48 3.72
N ALA A 116 14.54 9.00 3.27
CA ALA A 116 14.69 8.44 1.93
C ALA A 116 13.86 7.15 1.73
N HIS A 117 13.77 6.31 2.76
CA HIS A 117 12.97 5.08 2.71
C HIS A 117 11.47 5.35 2.75
N LEU A 118 11.05 6.37 3.52
CA LEU A 118 9.67 6.82 3.58
C LEU A 118 9.20 7.34 2.21
N GLU A 119 9.94 8.26 1.61
CA GLU A 119 9.61 8.80 0.29
C GLU A 119 9.65 7.69 -0.77
N ALA A 120 10.63 6.79 -0.73
CA ALA A 120 10.69 5.65 -1.65
C ALA A 120 9.47 4.71 -1.55
N ALA A 121 8.93 4.51 -0.34
CA ALA A 121 7.71 3.72 -0.13
C ALA A 121 6.47 4.43 -0.68
N LYS A 122 6.38 5.75 -0.46
CA LYS A 122 5.32 6.60 -1.00
C LYS A 122 5.33 6.63 -2.53
N GLU A 123 6.49 6.84 -3.14
CA GLU A 123 6.65 6.84 -4.60
C GLU A 123 6.24 5.50 -5.23
N ASN A 124 6.53 4.37 -4.57
CA ASN A 124 6.07 3.07 -5.04
C ASN A 124 4.55 2.94 -4.95
N MET A 125 3.96 3.33 -3.81
CA MET A 125 2.51 3.34 -3.61
C MET A 125 1.81 4.20 -4.68
N ASP A 126 2.25 5.45 -4.87
CA ASP A 126 1.71 6.37 -5.86
C ASP A 126 1.89 5.85 -7.28
N GLY A 127 3.03 5.22 -7.59
CA GLY A 127 3.31 4.62 -8.88
C GLY A 127 2.36 3.49 -9.26
N PHE A 128 2.05 2.58 -8.32
CA PHE A 128 1.08 1.51 -8.54
C PHE A 128 -0.36 2.03 -8.56
N SER A 129 -0.70 2.98 -7.68
CA SER A 129 -2.00 3.65 -7.64
C SER A 129 -2.32 4.36 -8.96
N GLN A 130 -1.35 5.10 -9.51
CA GLN A 130 -1.51 5.77 -10.80
C GLN A 130 -1.65 4.77 -11.94
N LEU A 131 -0.86 3.70 -11.93
CA LEU A 131 -0.96 2.65 -12.94
C LEU A 131 -2.33 1.94 -12.90
N ALA A 132 -2.87 1.66 -11.72
CA ALA A 132 -4.21 1.09 -11.56
C ALA A 132 -5.29 2.01 -12.14
N ARG A 133 -5.23 3.32 -11.86
CA ARG A 133 -6.13 4.33 -12.44
C ARG A 133 -6.00 4.40 -13.97
N ASP A 134 -4.79 4.32 -14.50
CA ASP A 134 -4.56 4.37 -15.94
C ASP A 134 -5.10 3.11 -16.66
N VAL A 135 -5.02 1.94 -16.01
CA VAL A 135 -5.63 0.69 -16.48
C VAL A 135 -7.16 0.78 -16.44
N GLU A 136 -7.73 1.27 -15.34
CA GLU A 136 -9.18 1.48 -15.18
C GLU A 136 -9.76 2.46 -16.22
N ALA A 137 -8.99 3.50 -16.56
CA ALA A 137 -9.36 4.47 -17.58
C ALA A 137 -9.20 3.97 -19.03
N PHE A 138 -8.64 2.76 -19.24
CA PHE A 138 -8.33 2.24 -20.58
C PHE A 138 -9.54 1.63 -21.32
N PRO A 139 -10.37 0.75 -20.72
CA PRO A 139 -11.55 0.18 -21.37
C PRO A 139 -12.52 1.21 -22.00
N PRO A 140 -12.83 2.37 -21.35
CA PRO A 140 -13.63 3.41 -22.00
C PRO A 140 -13.04 3.92 -23.32
N LYS A 141 -11.70 4.00 -23.44
CA LYS A 141 -11.02 4.42 -24.67
C LYS A 141 -11.20 3.40 -25.79
N VAL A 142 -11.06 2.11 -25.45
CA VAL A 142 -11.29 0.98 -26.35
C VAL A 142 -12.74 0.97 -26.85
N ALA A 143 -13.71 1.04 -25.93
CA ALA A 143 -15.13 1.07 -26.25
C ALA A 143 -15.51 2.26 -27.15
N ARG A 144 -14.89 3.44 -26.95
CA ARG A 144 -15.12 4.61 -27.80
C ARG A 144 -14.63 4.37 -29.24
N VAL A 145 -13.47 3.76 -29.42
CA VAL A 145 -12.93 3.48 -30.78
C VAL A 145 -13.81 2.48 -31.50
N ILE A 146 -14.18 1.38 -30.83
CA ILE A 146 -15.10 0.37 -31.38
C ILE A 146 -16.48 1.00 -31.69
N GLY A 147 -17.00 1.83 -30.79
CA GLY A 147 -18.26 2.53 -30.97
C GLY A 147 -18.25 3.45 -32.18
N ILE A 148 -17.20 4.25 -32.37
CA ILE A 148 -17.06 5.13 -33.54
C ILE A 148 -17.01 4.32 -34.84
N ALA A 149 -16.19 3.27 -34.88
CA ALA A 149 -16.09 2.40 -36.05
C ALA A 149 -17.45 1.78 -36.42
N ASN A 150 -18.20 1.32 -35.42
CA ASN A 150 -19.53 0.72 -35.62
C ASN A 150 -20.61 1.74 -36.02
N THR A 151 -20.57 2.97 -35.48
CA THR A 151 -21.49 4.06 -35.88
C THR A 151 -21.28 4.56 -37.31
N THR A 152 -20.13 4.29 -37.91
CA THR A 152 -19.88 4.60 -39.33
C THR A 152 -20.56 3.58 -40.26
N SER A 153 -21.08 2.47 -39.71
CA SER A 153 -21.67 1.39 -40.50
C SER A 153 -23.21 1.40 -40.52
N TRP A 154 -23.93 1.72 -39.44
CA TRP A 154 -25.41 1.66 -39.42
C TRP A 154 -26.02 2.76 -38.56
N GLY A 155 -27.01 3.48 -39.10
CA GLY A 155 -27.84 4.43 -38.37
C GLY A 155 -28.79 3.76 -37.38
N GLU A 156 -29.22 4.51 -36.36
CA GLU A 156 -30.19 4.12 -35.30
C GLU A 156 -29.58 3.43 -34.05
N GLY A 157 -28.87 4.18 -33.20
CA GLY A 157 -28.36 3.65 -31.91
C GLY A 157 -28.06 4.67 -30.81
N LEU A 158 -28.64 5.87 -30.87
CA LEU A 158 -28.23 7.00 -30.00
C LEU A 158 -28.76 6.93 -28.56
N VAL A 159 -29.87 6.24 -28.29
CA VAL A 159 -30.51 6.28 -26.96
C VAL A 159 -29.86 5.32 -25.96
N GLY A 160 -29.35 4.16 -26.40
CA GLY A 160 -28.65 3.20 -25.53
C GLY A 160 -27.26 3.67 -25.08
N MET A 161 -26.55 4.41 -25.94
CA MET A 161 -25.18 4.87 -25.68
C MET A 161 -25.12 6.01 -24.65
N VAL A 162 -26.15 6.87 -24.60
CA VAL A 162 -26.24 7.96 -23.61
C VAL A 162 -26.55 7.43 -22.21
N CYS A 163 -27.40 6.41 -22.08
CA CYS A 163 -27.71 5.79 -20.79
C CYS A 163 -26.50 5.04 -20.20
N ALA A 164 -25.76 4.27 -21.01
CA ALA A 164 -24.55 3.59 -20.56
C ALA A 164 -23.43 4.59 -20.18
N GLY A 165 -23.34 5.72 -20.89
CA GLY A 165 -22.41 6.80 -20.55
C GLY A 165 -22.72 7.47 -19.21
N ILE A 166 -24.00 7.65 -18.88
CA ILE A 166 -24.46 8.22 -17.62
C ILE A 166 -24.25 7.25 -16.45
N GLU A 167 -24.54 5.95 -16.61
CA GLU A 167 -24.22 4.94 -15.59
C GLU A 167 -22.71 4.86 -15.32
N LYS A 168 -21.88 4.98 -16.37
CA LYS A 168 -20.42 4.94 -16.22
C LYS A 168 -19.84 6.18 -15.55
N LEU A 169 -20.38 7.37 -15.86
CA LEU A 169 -20.06 8.60 -15.13
C LEU A 169 -20.51 8.52 -13.68
N TRP A 170 -21.69 7.93 -13.42
CA TRP A 170 -22.19 7.74 -12.06
C TRP A 170 -21.30 6.79 -11.26
N ASN A 171 -20.91 5.64 -11.84
CA ASN A 171 -19.99 4.70 -11.19
C ASN A 171 -18.60 5.30 -10.97
N SER A 172 -18.10 6.11 -11.90
CA SER A 172 -16.80 6.80 -11.74
C SER A 172 -16.86 7.89 -10.67
N ILE A 173 -17.93 8.69 -10.63
CA ILE A 173 -18.17 9.66 -9.55
C ILE A 173 -18.32 8.94 -8.21
N TRP A 174 -19.03 7.82 -8.19
CA TRP A 174 -19.21 6.99 -7.00
C TRP A 174 -17.89 6.40 -6.52
N GLN A 175 -17.06 5.85 -7.42
CA GLN A 175 -15.74 5.33 -7.10
C GLN A 175 -14.81 6.44 -6.58
N MET A 176 -14.86 7.62 -7.18
CA MET A 176 -14.08 8.78 -6.73
C MET A 176 -14.53 9.26 -5.35
N LEU A 177 -15.84 9.26 -5.08
CA LEU A 177 -16.42 9.53 -3.76
C LEU A 177 -16.03 8.45 -2.74
N THR A 178 -16.08 7.17 -3.11
CA THR A 178 -15.62 6.09 -2.21
C THR A 178 -14.12 6.17 -1.97
N GLY A 179 -13.32 6.54 -2.97
CA GLY A 179 -11.88 6.75 -2.86
C GLY A 179 -11.53 7.92 -1.94
N LEU A 180 -12.27 9.02 -2.05
CA LEU A 180 -12.18 10.16 -1.15
C LEU A 180 -12.61 9.79 0.27
N LEU A 181 -13.69 9.02 0.43
CA LEU A 181 -14.15 8.53 1.74
C LEU A 181 -13.18 7.52 2.36
N THR A 182 -12.55 6.64 1.59
CA THR A 182 -11.50 5.75 2.08
C THR A 182 -10.23 6.51 2.44
N ASN A 183 -9.87 7.55 1.68
CA ASN A 183 -8.74 8.42 2.02
C ASN A 183 -9.04 9.25 3.27
N LEU A 184 -10.26 9.73 3.44
CA LEU A 184 -10.70 10.42 4.65
C LEU A 184 -10.71 9.47 5.85
N ALA A 185 -11.24 8.26 5.69
CA ALA A 185 -11.21 7.20 6.71
C ALA A 185 -9.78 6.80 7.05
N TYR A 186 -8.86 6.82 6.08
CA TYR A 186 -7.45 6.51 6.28
C TYR A 186 -6.68 7.65 6.96
N VAL A 187 -6.97 8.91 6.63
CA VAL A 187 -6.43 10.07 7.37
C VAL A 187 -6.97 10.08 8.80
N LEU A 188 -8.24 9.70 8.99
CA LEU A 188 -8.84 9.50 10.30
C LEU A 188 -8.20 8.32 11.03
N ASP A 189 -7.97 7.18 10.39
CA ASP A 189 -7.29 6.02 10.99
C ASP A 189 -5.83 6.32 11.32
N ALA A 190 -5.13 7.08 10.48
CA ALA A 190 -3.77 7.55 10.77
C ALA A 190 -3.75 8.59 11.90
N ALA A 191 -4.78 9.44 12.00
CA ALA A 191 -4.95 10.38 13.10
C ALA A 191 -5.40 9.67 14.41
N LEU A 192 -6.17 8.58 14.31
CA LEU A 192 -6.64 7.77 15.43
C LEU A 192 -5.56 6.79 15.91
N ALA A 193 -4.74 6.27 15.01
CA ALA A 193 -3.53 5.51 15.34
C ALA A 193 -2.49 6.37 16.07
N ARG A 194 -2.45 7.69 15.80
CA ARG A 194 -1.67 8.68 16.59
C ARG A 194 -2.25 8.91 17.99
N LEU A 195 -3.49 8.52 18.25
CA LEU A 195 -4.21 8.75 19.51
C LEU A 195 -4.34 7.46 20.34
N GLY A 196 -3.38 6.53 20.21
CA GLY A 196 -3.36 5.20 20.85
C GLY A 196 -3.58 5.15 22.37
N ARG A 197 -3.72 6.29 23.05
CA ARG A 197 -4.34 6.40 24.37
C ARG A 197 -4.84 7.83 24.61
N ILE A 198 -6.14 8.05 24.74
CA ILE A 198 -6.69 9.29 25.31
C ILE A 198 -7.24 8.98 26.69
N SER A 199 -6.49 9.35 27.73
CA SER A 199 -7.00 9.35 29.11
C SER A 199 -7.51 10.76 29.44
N PHE A 200 -8.83 10.92 29.57
CA PHE A 200 -9.38 12.11 30.21
C PHE A 200 -9.46 11.86 31.72
N SER A 201 -8.75 12.68 32.50
CA SER A 201 -8.87 12.71 33.95
C SER A 201 -9.52 14.03 34.37
N PHE A 202 -10.76 13.96 34.86
CA PHE A 202 -11.40 15.07 35.56
C PHE A 202 -12.12 14.53 36.80
N CYS A 203 -11.81 15.08 37.96
CA CYS A 203 -12.47 14.82 39.25
C CYS A 203 -12.75 13.34 39.58
N GLY A 204 -11.69 12.55 39.82
CA GLY A 204 -11.79 11.31 40.60
C GLY A 204 -12.29 10.05 39.87
N GLY A 205 -12.44 10.10 38.54
CA GLY A 205 -12.67 8.91 37.71
C GLY A 205 -11.81 8.94 36.45
N SER A 206 -11.26 7.80 36.06
CA SER A 206 -10.56 7.60 34.79
C SER A 206 -11.44 6.73 33.90
N ILE A 207 -11.68 7.18 32.66
CA ILE A 207 -12.32 6.36 31.62
C ILE A 207 -11.27 6.15 30.54
N ASP A 208 -10.82 4.90 30.41
CA ASP A 208 -9.92 4.46 29.34
C ASP A 208 -10.76 4.08 28.11
N PHE A 209 -10.59 4.80 27.00
CA PHE A 209 -11.12 4.40 25.71
C PHE A 209 -10.07 3.60 24.94
N TRP A 210 -10.31 2.29 24.81
CA TRP A 210 -9.60 1.44 23.86
C TRP A 210 -10.28 1.56 22.51
N VAL A 211 -9.65 2.30 21.58
CA VAL A 211 -10.11 2.33 20.19
C VAL A 211 -9.59 1.05 19.54
N ASN A 212 -10.45 0.03 19.52
CA ASN A 212 -10.24 -1.18 18.75
C ASN A 212 -10.26 -0.79 17.26
N PRO A 213 -9.19 -1.00 16.47
CA PRO A 213 -9.31 -0.87 15.02
C PRO A 213 -10.37 -1.87 14.58
N TYR A 214 -11.43 -1.39 13.94
CA TYR A 214 -12.56 -2.21 13.50
C TYR A 214 -12.07 -3.38 12.64
N GLY A 215 -11.85 -4.54 13.25
CA GLY A 215 -11.95 -5.83 12.59
C GLY A 215 -13.43 -6.11 12.31
N SER A 216 -13.74 -6.53 11.09
CA SER A 216 -15.06 -7.01 10.61
C SER A 216 -16.04 -6.02 9.95
N LEU A 217 -15.57 -5.12 9.08
CA LEU A 217 -16.49 -4.47 8.10
C LEU A 217 -16.13 -4.72 6.62
N ARG A 218 -15.24 -5.69 6.33
CA ARG A 218 -14.87 -6.05 4.95
C ARG A 218 -15.26 -7.46 4.51
N GLU A 219 -15.97 -8.23 5.34
CA GLU A 219 -16.42 -9.59 4.99
C GLU A 219 -17.85 -9.67 4.42
N GLU A 220 -18.66 -8.61 4.49
CA GLU A 220 -20.07 -8.65 4.07
C GLU A 220 -20.44 -7.88 2.79
N LEU A 221 -19.49 -7.66 1.88
CA LEU A 221 -19.79 -7.20 0.52
C LEU A 221 -19.17 -8.15 -0.51
N LYS A 222 -19.60 -9.41 -0.49
CA LYS A 222 -19.51 -10.28 -1.67
C LYS A 222 -20.78 -10.09 -2.49
N PRO A 223 -20.75 -9.36 -3.61
CA PRO A 223 -21.88 -9.38 -4.52
C PRO A 223 -22.05 -10.81 -5.04
N HIS A 224 -23.27 -11.34 -4.92
CA HIS A 224 -23.65 -12.64 -5.47
C HIS A 224 -23.34 -12.64 -6.98
N ARG A 225 -22.36 -13.44 -7.40
CA ARG A 225 -22.06 -13.69 -8.81
C ARG A 225 -23.19 -14.52 -9.41
N LEU A 226 -24.05 -13.89 -10.20
CA LEU A 226 -24.82 -14.59 -11.22
C LEU A 226 -23.85 -14.99 -12.33
N ILE A 227 -23.69 -16.29 -12.51
CA ILE A 227 -22.98 -16.92 -13.61
C ILE A 227 -23.70 -16.52 -14.90
N HIS A 228 -23.05 -15.82 -15.84
CA HIS A 228 -23.19 -15.95 -17.30
C HIS A 228 -22.26 -14.97 -18.06
N SER A 229 -21.59 -15.51 -19.08
CA SER A 229 -20.71 -14.89 -20.12
C SER A 229 -19.48 -14.10 -19.63
N GLU A 230 -18.27 -14.56 -19.97
CA GLU A 230 -17.00 -13.80 -19.79
C GLU A 230 -16.89 -12.69 -20.84
N PRO A 231 -16.87 -11.40 -20.45
CA PRO A 231 -16.51 -10.29 -21.33
C PRO A 231 -15.08 -9.80 -21.02
N MET A 232 -14.49 -9.10 -21.98
CA MET A 232 -13.21 -8.35 -21.87
C MET A 232 -13.04 -7.58 -20.53
N ASP A 233 -14.14 -7.11 -19.91
CA ASP A 233 -14.13 -6.36 -18.65
C ASP A 233 -13.43 -7.10 -17.50
N ASN A 234 -13.49 -8.43 -17.45
CA ASN A 234 -12.90 -9.18 -16.34
C ASN A 234 -11.37 -9.09 -16.28
N ASN A 235 -10.68 -9.01 -17.43
CA ASN A 235 -9.21 -8.95 -17.45
C ASN A 235 -8.67 -7.59 -16.97
N TYR A 236 -9.37 -6.50 -17.28
CA TYR A 236 -9.02 -5.16 -16.81
C TYR A 236 -9.24 -5.01 -15.32
N ASP A 237 -10.38 -5.49 -14.81
CA ASP A 237 -10.70 -5.48 -13.38
C ASP A 237 -9.70 -6.34 -12.59
N MET A 238 -9.40 -7.55 -13.08
CA MET A 238 -8.39 -8.42 -12.46
C MET A 238 -7.00 -7.78 -12.43
N LEU A 239 -6.62 -7.05 -13.48
CA LEU A 239 -5.36 -6.34 -13.53
C LEU A 239 -5.34 -5.16 -12.55
N GLN A 240 -6.41 -4.37 -12.50
CA GLN A 240 -6.58 -3.27 -11.55
C GLN A 240 -6.49 -3.77 -10.11
N ASP A 241 -7.25 -4.81 -9.75
CA ASP A 241 -7.26 -5.41 -8.41
C ASP A 241 -5.86 -5.82 -7.96
N LYS A 242 -5.09 -6.47 -8.84
CA LYS A 242 -3.71 -6.87 -8.56
C LYS A 242 -2.79 -5.67 -8.36
N LEU A 243 -2.92 -4.63 -9.19
CA LEU A 243 -2.13 -3.39 -9.04
C LEU A 243 -2.45 -2.65 -7.74
N THR A 244 -3.71 -2.59 -7.32
CA THR A 244 -4.12 -2.05 -6.01
C THR A 244 -3.59 -2.91 -4.85
N GLY A 245 -3.36 -4.20 -5.08
CA GLY A 245 -2.64 -5.08 -4.14
C GLY A 245 -1.21 -4.59 -3.85
N PHE A 246 -0.48 -4.14 -4.88
CA PHE A 246 0.86 -3.54 -4.72
C PHE A 246 0.81 -2.22 -3.95
N GLU A 247 -0.12 -1.33 -4.30
CA GLU A 247 -0.37 -0.08 -3.57
C GLU A 247 -0.59 -0.34 -2.08
N SER A 248 -1.52 -1.26 -1.76
CA SER A 248 -1.87 -1.62 -0.38
C SER A 248 -0.68 -2.15 0.42
N ALA A 249 0.21 -2.91 -0.21
CA ALA A 249 1.40 -3.44 0.46
C ALA A 249 2.45 -2.34 0.72
N TRP A 250 2.68 -1.44 -0.24
CA TRP A 250 3.60 -0.31 -0.08
C TRP A 250 3.08 0.75 0.90
N GLN A 251 1.78 0.93 0.99
CA GLN A 251 1.13 1.74 2.01
C GLN A 251 1.45 1.24 3.42
N LEU A 252 1.44 -0.08 3.64
CA LEU A 252 1.80 -0.67 4.93
C LEU A 252 3.28 -0.44 5.28
N VAL A 253 4.18 -0.55 4.30
CA VAL A 253 5.61 -0.20 4.47
C VAL A 253 5.75 1.27 4.83
N HIS A 254 5.06 2.16 4.11
CA HIS A 254 5.07 3.60 4.36
C HIS A 254 4.58 3.94 5.77
N LEU A 255 3.50 3.31 6.24
CA LEU A 255 3.00 3.47 7.61
C LEU A 255 4.04 3.09 8.66
N LYS A 256 4.70 1.93 8.49
CA LYS A 256 5.73 1.46 9.41
C LYS A 256 6.95 2.39 9.41
N CYS A 257 7.40 2.86 8.25
CA CYS A 257 8.45 3.88 8.16
C CYS A 257 8.02 5.21 8.79
N SER A 258 6.76 5.61 8.65
CA SER A 258 6.22 6.85 9.25
C SER A 258 6.18 6.76 10.78
N GLN A 259 5.74 5.63 11.31
CA GLN A 259 5.71 5.38 12.76
C GLN A 259 7.13 5.42 13.33
N LEU A 260 8.07 4.72 12.69
CA LEU A 260 9.46 4.69 13.08
C LEU A 260 10.11 6.09 13.03
N LEU A 261 9.80 6.89 12.00
CA LEU A 261 10.24 8.28 11.91
C LEU A 261 9.68 9.11 13.08
N ALA A 262 8.37 9.03 13.33
CA ALA A 262 7.72 9.79 14.39
C ALA A 262 8.28 9.46 15.79
N ASP A 263 8.51 8.18 16.08
CA ASP A 263 9.12 7.76 17.35
C ASP A 263 10.52 8.35 17.51
N VAL A 264 11.33 8.36 16.45
CA VAL A 264 12.69 8.92 16.53
C VAL A 264 12.69 10.45 16.56
N GLU A 265 11.76 11.13 15.89
CA GLU A 265 11.58 12.58 16.00
C GLU A 265 11.19 12.99 17.43
N LEU A 266 10.30 12.22 18.07
CA LEU A 266 9.95 12.44 19.47
C LEU A 266 11.16 12.25 20.38
N ALA A 267 11.95 11.19 20.17
CA ALA A 267 13.21 10.99 20.88
C ALA A 267 14.17 12.18 20.68
N GLN A 268 14.26 12.74 19.46
CA GLN A 268 15.08 13.92 19.19
C GLN A 268 14.60 15.15 19.95
N ASN A 269 13.29 15.41 19.97
CA ASN A 269 12.70 16.56 20.65
C ASN A 269 12.98 16.53 22.16
N PHE A 270 12.82 15.36 22.79
CA PHE A 270 13.14 15.19 24.21
C PHE A 270 14.64 15.22 24.52
N ALA A 271 15.49 14.90 23.54
CA ALA A 271 16.93 15.04 23.70
C ALA A 271 17.39 16.49 23.52
N ALA A 272 16.82 17.23 22.56
CA ALA A 272 17.27 18.56 22.13
C ALA A 272 16.63 19.73 22.89
N GLY A 273 15.59 19.50 23.70
CA GLY A 273 14.91 20.54 24.48
C GLY A 273 15.81 21.24 25.53
N GLU A 274 15.36 22.41 26.00
CA GLU A 274 16.05 23.23 27.02
C GLU A 274 16.32 22.45 28.31
N LEU A 275 15.42 21.53 28.67
CA LEU A 275 15.59 20.52 29.71
C LEU A 275 15.42 19.12 29.08
N PRO A 276 16.53 18.41 28.76
CA PRO A 276 16.44 17.07 28.22
C PRO A 276 15.78 16.10 29.20
N VAL A 277 14.99 15.16 28.68
CA VAL A 277 14.30 14.12 29.46
C VAL A 277 14.78 12.73 29.05
N PRO A 278 15.88 12.19 29.64
CA PRO A 278 16.49 10.94 29.18
C PRO A 278 15.55 9.74 29.14
N GLN A 279 14.66 9.62 30.14
CA GLN A 279 13.69 8.52 30.19
C GLN A 279 12.69 8.56 29.01
N ALA A 280 12.30 9.75 28.57
CA ALA A 280 11.42 9.91 27.41
C ALA A 280 12.15 9.56 26.11
N VAL A 281 13.43 9.95 26.00
CA VAL A 281 14.29 9.54 24.88
C VAL A 281 14.37 8.02 24.80
N ASP A 282 14.62 7.34 25.92
CA ASP A 282 14.72 5.88 25.97
C ASP A 282 13.39 5.20 25.61
N THR A 283 12.27 5.72 26.12
CA THR A 283 10.92 5.20 25.81
C THR A 283 10.63 5.25 24.31
N HIS A 284 10.92 6.38 23.66
CA HIS A 284 10.66 6.54 22.24
C HIS A 284 11.63 5.75 21.36
N LEU A 285 12.88 5.60 21.79
CA LEU A 285 13.83 4.71 21.11
C LEU A 285 13.46 3.23 21.26
N GLU A 286 12.87 2.82 22.38
CA GLU A 286 12.34 1.49 22.58
C GLU A 286 11.10 1.22 21.70
N ALA A 287 10.20 2.21 21.57
CA ALA A 287 9.07 2.11 20.63
C ALA A 287 9.53 2.01 19.16
N ALA A 288 10.52 2.84 18.76
CA ALA A 288 11.17 2.76 17.47
C ALA A 288 11.84 1.39 17.26
N ALA A 289 12.49 0.87 18.30
CA ALA A 289 13.11 -0.45 18.29
C ALA A 289 12.09 -1.55 18.01
N VAL A 290 10.94 -1.57 18.70
CA VAL A 290 9.87 -2.55 18.47
C VAL A 290 9.37 -2.50 17.02
N THR A 291 9.16 -1.31 16.46
CA THR A 291 8.72 -1.15 15.07
C THR A 291 9.75 -1.64 14.06
N ALA A 292 11.04 -1.34 14.29
CA ALA A 292 12.11 -1.75 13.39
C ALA A 292 12.53 -3.23 13.55
N LEU A 293 12.23 -3.84 14.69
CA LEU A 293 12.40 -5.26 14.97
C LEU A 293 11.21 -6.12 14.49
N ASP A 294 10.32 -5.57 13.65
CA ASP A 294 9.30 -6.37 12.98
C ASP A 294 9.97 -7.33 11.98
N GLU A 295 10.36 -8.51 12.48
CA GLU A 295 11.02 -9.56 11.70
C GLU A 295 10.16 -9.99 10.51
N SER A 296 8.83 -9.93 10.63
CA SER A 296 7.92 -10.28 9.55
C SER A 296 8.00 -9.27 8.41
N LEU A 297 8.10 -7.97 8.71
CA LEU A 297 8.31 -6.94 7.70
C LEU A 297 9.66 -7.08 6.98
N ILE A 298 10.74 -7.25 7.76
CA ILE A 298 12.08 -7.44 7.20
C ILE A 298 12.11 -8.67 6.29
N GLU A 299 11.55 -9.79 6.76
CA GLU A 299 11.44 -11.03 5.98
C GLU A 299 10.66 -10.81 4.68
N CYS A 300 9.47 -10.20 4.76
CA CYS A 300 8.62 -9.96 3.60
C CYS A 300 9.32 -9.09 2.54
N LEU A 301 9.93 -7.98 2.95
CA LEU A 301 10.68 -7.09 2.06
C LEU A 301 11.87 -7.82 1.41
N ARG A 302 12.60 -8.62 2.20
CA ARG A 302 13.75 -9.39 1.71
C ARG A 302 13.31 -10.46 0.71
N ALA A 303 12.26 -11.22 1.02
CA ALA A 303 11.73 -12.27 0.16
C ALA A 303 11.22 -11.67 -1.16
N TYR A 304 10.43 -10.60 -1.08
CA TYR A 304 9.94 -9.87 -2.25
C TYR A 304 11.06 -9.30 -3.12
N SER A 305 12.11 -8.72 -2.51
CA SER A 305 13.27 -8.22 -3.26
C SER A 305 13.95 -9.30 -4.09
N LYS A 306 13.86 -10.57 -3.67
CA LYS A 306 14.42 -11.74 -4.37
C LYS A 306 13.41 -12.45 -5.29
N GLY A 307 12.13 -12.06 -5.27
CA GLY A 307 11.07 -12.79 -5.96
C GLY A 307 10.77 -14.15 -5.30
N GLN A 308 10.98 -14.25 -3.99
CA GLN A 308 10.75 -15.44 -3.18
C GLN A 308 9.55 -15.22 -2.27
N LEU A 309 8.90 -16.30 -1.85
CA LEU A 309 7.85 -16.25 -0.84
C LEU A 309 8.47 -16.05 0.55
N PRO A 310 7.83 -15.28 1.46
CA PRO A 310 8.22 -15.25 2.87
C PRO A 310 8.03 -16.64 3.50
N ASN A 311 8.84 -17.00 4.51
CA ASN A 311 8.64 -18.29 5.17
C ASN A 311 7.30 -18.26 5.93
N ILE A 312 6.53 -19.32 5.72
CA ILE A 312 5.30 -19.56 6.46
C ILE A 312 5.70 -20.41 7.66
N PRO A 313 5.55 -19.93 8.91
CA PRO A 313 5.69 -20.77 10.09
C PRO A 313 4.60 -21.84 10.11
#